data_AF-A0A1H8K5K8-F1
#
_entry.id   AF-A0A1H8K5K8-F1
#
_cell.length_a   1.000
_cell.length_b   1.000
_cell.length_c   1.000
_cell.angle_alpha   90.00
_cell.angle_beta   90.00
_cell.angle_gamma   90.00
#
_symmetry.space_group_name_H-M   'P 1'
#
loop_
_entity.id
_entity.type
_entity.pdbx_description
1 polymer ?
#
loop_
_entity_poly.entity_id
_entity_poly.type
_entity_poly.pdbx_seq_one_letter_code
_entity_poly.pdbx_strand_id
1 'polypeptide(L)'
;MGFTIDDDAGRMVSDECDTVAVCWPDRGWTVTGRRGVYSRNQAITAMILAESYAAGKTADDVFVRGWEAELATPAYGYVEEDPRG
;
A
#
# COMPACT_ATOMS: atom_id res chain seq x y z
N MET A 1 -7.79 1.81 -16.51
CA MET A 1 -8.38 1.69 -15.16
C MET A 1 -8.75 0.27 -14.84
N GLY A 2 -7.74 -0.51 -14.43
CA GLY A 2 -7.89 -1.78 -13.76
C GLY A 2 -7.09 -1.78 -12.46
N PHE A 3 -7.77 -1.96 -11.33
CA PHE A 3 -7.12 -2.35 -10.08
C PHE A 3 -7.31 -3.85 -9.90
N THR A 4 -6.21 -4.59 -9.86
CA THR A 4 -6.22 -6.05 -9.75
C THR A 4 -5.68 -6.47 -8.41
N ILE A 5 -6.46 -7.30 -7.71
CA ILE A 5 -6.04 -8.00 -6.49
C ILE A 5 -5.99 -9.48 -6.82
N ASP A 6 -4.79 -10.04 -6.82
CA ASP A 6 -4.55 -11.47 -6.97
C ASP A 6 -4.02 -12.00 -5.64
N ASP A 7 -4.92 -12.50 -4.80
CA ASP A 7 -4.56 -13.07 -3.50
C ASP A 7 -3.77 -14.38 -3.64
N ASP A 8 -4.00 -15.15 -4.70
CA ASP A 8 -3.31 -16.42 -4.96
C ASP A 8 -1.85 -16.19 -5.36
N ALA A 9 -1.60 -15.18 -6.19
CA ALA A 9 -0.25 -14.70 -6.50
C ALA A 9 0.34 -13.79 -5.42
N GLY A 10 -0.44 -13.41 -4.41
CA GLY A 10 -0.04 -12.51 -3.34
C GLY A 10 0.37 -11.12 -3.85
N ARG A 11 -0.36 -10.56 -4.84
CA ARG A 11 0.01 -9.32 -5.51
C ARG A 11 -1.19 -8.41 -5.78
N MET A 12 -1.00 -7.10 -5.57
CA MET A 12 -1.94 -6.07 -6.02
C MET A 12 -1.22 -5.11 -6.96
N VAL A 13 -1.86 -4.78 -8.08
CA VAL A 13 -1.33 -3.86 -9.09
C VAL A 13 -2.44 -2.94 -9.59
N SER A 14 -2.06 -1.75 -10.04
CA SER A 14 -2.94 -0.79 -10.70
C SER A 14 -2.33 -0.35 -12.02
N ASP A 15 -3.17 -0.18 -13.04
CA ASP A 15 -2.75 0.42 -14.32
C ASP A 15 -2.47 1.93 -14.21
N GLU A 16 -2.88 2.57 -13.11
CA GLU A 16 -2.85 4.02 -12.94
C GLU A 16 -1.62 4.51 -12.15
N CYS A 17 -0.86 3.60 -11.52
CA CYS A 17 0.35 3.95 -10.79
C CYS A 17 1.36 2.79 -10.72
N ASP A 18 2.65 3.12 -10.56
CA ASP A 18 3.72 2.12 -10.43
C ASP A 18 3.79 1.44 -9.04
N THR A 19 2.82 1.73 -8.15
CA THR A 19 2.78 1.14 -6.82
C THR A 19 2.34 -0.31 -6.93
N VAL A 20 2.95 -1.18 -6.11
CA VAL A 20 2.63 -2.61 -6.05
C VAL A 20 2.55 -3.02 -4.60
N ALA A 21 1.55 -3.83 -4.25
CA ALA A 21 1.51 -4.53 -2.97
C ALA A 21 1.91 -6.00 -3.16
N VAL A 22 2.75 -6.52 -2.28
CA VAL A 22 3.19 -7.92 -2.27
C VAL A 22 2.91 -8.53 -0.91
N CYS A 23 2.26 -9.69 -0.91
CA CYS A 23 1.97 -10.48 0.27
C CYS A 23 3.16 -11.39 0.60
N TRP A 24 3.60 -11.32 1.85
CA TRP A 24 4.55 -12.26 2.42
C TRP A 24 3.74 -13.19 3.35
N PRO A 25 3.64 -14.50 3.05
CA PRO A 25 2.75 -15.41 3.76
C PRO A 25 2.82 -15.34 5.29
N ASP A 26 4.02 -15.14 5.84
CA ASP A 26 4.26 -15.12 7.30
C ASP A 26 4.38 -13.71 7.90
N ARG A 27 4.23 -12.65 7.11
CA ARG A 27 4.47 -11.26 7.57
C ARG A 27 3.31 -10.32 7.29
N GLY A 28 2.58 -10.50 6.20
CA GLY A 28 1.56 -9.56 5.72
C GLY A 28 2.00 -8.85 4.44
N TRP A 29 1.40 -7.70 4.15
CA TRP A 29 1.58 -7.01 2.87
C TRP A 29 2.61 -5.88 2.97
N THR A 30 3.54 -5.82 2.03
CA THR A 30 4.41 -4.64 1.83
C THR A 30 3.98 -3.89 0.58
N VAL A 31 4.06 -2.56 0.61
CA VAL A 31 3.65 -1.70 -0.51
C VAL A 31 4.83 -0.84 -0.96
N THR A 32 5.11 -0.79 -2.26
CA THR A 32 6.17 0.04 -2.84
C THR A 32 6.04 1.49 -2.35
N GLY A 33 7.16 2.09 -1.92
CA GLY A 33 7.18 3.48 -1.45
C GLY A 33 6.66 3.69 -0.03
N ARG A 34 6.20 2.65 0.67
CA ARG A 34 5.75 2.73 2.07
C ARG A 34 6.59 1.86 3.00
N ARG A 35 6.97 2.43 4.15
CA ARG A 35 7.66 1.72 5.22
C ARG A 35 6.61 1.08 6.13
N GLY A 36 6.42 -0.23 6.04
CA GLY A 36 5.45 -0.93 6.87
C GLY A 36 5.10 -2.31 6.36
N VAL A 37 4.59 -3.14 7.27
CA VAL A 37 3.92 -4.39 6.97
C VAL A 37 2.45 -4.23 7.36
N TYR A 38 1.60 -4.36 6.37
CA TYR A 38 0.21 -3.94 6.40
C TYR A 38 -0.72 -5.17 6.40
N SER A 39 -1.92 -4.97 6.95
CA SER A 39 -3.01 -5.90 6.69
C SER A 39 -3.44 -5.84 5.22
N ARG A 40 -4.17 -6.85 4.74
CA ARG A 40 -4.73 -6.82 3.38
C ARG A 40 -5.55 -5.56 3.11
N ASN A 41 -6.36 -5.14 4.09
CA ASN A 41 -7.18 -3.93 3.94
C ASN A 41 -6.32 -2.67 3.84
N GLN A 42 -5.31 -2.53 4.70
CA GLN A 42 -4.38 -1.40 4.61
C GLN A 42 -3.59 -1.42 3.29
N ALA A 43 -3.22 -2.59 2.77
CA ALA A 43 -2.57 -2.69 1.45
C ALA A 43 -3.49 -2.19 0.33
N ILE A 44 -4.77 -2.55 0.36
CA ILE A 44 -5.79 -2.03 -0.58
C ILE A 44 -5.92 -0.52 -0.43
N THR A 45 -6.04 -0.01 0.80
CA THR A 45 -6.10 1.44 1.08
C THR A 45 -4.87 2.16 0.51
N ALA A 46 -3.67 1.59 0.68
CA ALA A 46 -2.43 2.16 0.14
C ALA A 46 -2.41 2.19 -1.40
N MET A 47 -2.92 1.15 -2.07
CA MET A 47 -3.03 1.11 -3.52
C MET A 47 -4.03 2.16 -4.05
N ILE A 48 -5.21 2.28 -3.45
CA ILE A 48 -6.22 3.28 -3.82
C ILE A 48 -5.71 4.71 -3.59
N LEU A 49 -4.95 4.90 -2.51
CA LEU A 49 -4.31 6.17 -2.21
C LEU A 49 -3.23 6.52 -3.24
N ALA A 50 -2.45 5.53 -3.72
CA ALA A 50 -1.49 5.73 -4.79
C ALA A 50 -2.17 6.12 -6.13
N GLU A 51 -3.28 5.46 -6.49
CA GLU A 51 -4.10 5.87 -7.64
C GLU A 51 -4.62 7.30 -7.49
N SER A 52 -5.06 7.66 -6.28
CA SER A 52 -5.55 9.00 -5.98
C SER A 52 -4.48 10.06 -6.22
N TYR A 53 -3.24 9.81 -5.78
CA TYR A 53 -2.11 10.71 -6.07
C TYR A 53 -1.78 10.77 -7.57
N ALA A 54 -1.80 9.64 -8.28
CA ALA A 54 -1.58 9.62 -9.72
C ALA A 54 -2.66 10.40 -10.50
N ALA A 55 -3.89 10.41 -10.00
CA ALA A 55 -4.99 11.22 -10.51
C ALA A 55 -4.90 12.72 -10.11
N GLY A 56 -3.85 13.13 -9.39
CA GLY A 56 -3.60 14.51 -9.01
C GLY A 56 -4.31 14.97 -7.72
N LYS A 57 -4.89 14.06 -6.94
CA LYS A 57 -5.41 14.40 -5.62
C LYS A 57 -4.27 14.73 -4.67
N THR A 58 -4.55 15.58 -3.68
CA THR A 58 -3.57 16.04 -2.70
C THR A 58 -4.05 15.74 -1.28
N ALA A 59 -3.16 15.97 -0.31
CA ALA A 59 -3.46 15.87 1.11
C ALA A 59 -4.54 16.86 1.61
N ASP A 60 -5.14 17.69 0.76
CA ASP A 60 -6.30 18.51 1.12
C ASP A 60 -7.63 17.76 0.95
N ASP A 61 -7.65 16.68 0.15
CA ASP A 61 -8.82 15.81 0.00
C ASP A 61 -9.04 15.02 1.32
N VAL A 62 -10.26 15.11 1.86
CA VAL A 62 -10.63 14.48 3.14
C VAL A 62 -10.42 12.96 3.14
N PHE A 63 -10.60 12.29 2.01
CA PHE A 63 -10.38 10.86 1.88
C PHE A 63 -8.88 10.54 1.86
N VAL A 64 -8.09 11.31 1.12
CA VAL A 64 -6.62 11.19 1.09
C VAL A 64 -6.04 11.33 2.49
N ARG A 65 -6.50 12.34 3.25
CA ARG A 65 -6.09 12.55 4.65
C ARG A 65 -6.45 11.37 5.55
N GLY A 66 -7.67 10.85 5.42
CA GLY A 66 -8.14 9.71 6.19
C GLY A 66 -7.30 8.46 5.94
N TRP A 67 -7.01 8.17 4.66
CA TRP A 67 -6.18 7.03 4.27
C TRP A 67 -4.72 7.20 4.69
N GLU A 68 -4.13 8.38 4.58
CA GLU A 68 -2.77 8.60 5.12
C GLU A 68 -2.71 8.38 6.64
N ALA A 69 -3.74 8.84 7.38
CA ALA A 69 -3.80 8.61 8.82
C ALA A 69 -3.95 7.11 9.16
N GLU A 70 -4.78 6.37 8.41
CA GLU A 70 -4.92 4.91 8.55
C GLU A 70 -3.60 4.17 8.31
N LEU A 71 -2.81 4.65 7.33
CA LEU A 71 -1.56 4.01 6.91
C LEU A 71 -0.33 4.47 7.69
N ALA A 72 -0.47 5.50 8.53
CA ALA A 72 0.58 5.99 9.41
C ALA A 72 0.99 4.94 10.47
N THR A 73 0.12 3.97 10.77
CA THR A 73 0.43 2.86 11.68
C THR A 73 0.20 1.51 10.98
N PRO A 74 1.26 0.86 10.49
CA PRO A 74 1.14 -0.46 9.86
C PRO A 74 0.63 -1.52 10.84
N ALA A 75 -0.27 -2.41 10.40
CA ALA A 75 -0.89 -3.43 11.27
C ALA A 75 0.11 -4.42 11.90
N TYR A 76 1.21 -4.73 11.21
CA TYR A 76 2.18 -5.74 11.64
C TYR A 76 3.57 -5.16 11.91
N GLY A 77 3.68 -3.83 12.03
CA GLY A 77 4.93 -3.14 12.31
C GLY A 77 5.69 -2.69 11.07
N TYR A 78 6.93 -2.26 11.27
CA TYR A 78 7.76 -1.71 10.20
C TYR A 78 8.69 -2.77 9.62
N VAL A 79 9.00 -2.65 8.33
CA VAL A 79 10.05 -3.47 7.71
C VAL A 79 11.38 -3.01 8.32
N GLU A 80 12.08 -3.89 9.06
CA GLU A 80 13.45 -3.61 9.50
C GLU A 80 14.31 -3.44 8.24
N GLU A 81 15.05 -2.32 8.13
CA GLU A 81 16.07 -2.16 7.09
C GLU A 81 17.06 -3.31 7.25
N ASP A 82 17.27 -4.12 6.20
CA ASP A 82 18.28 -5.17 6.23
C ASP A 82 19.63 -4.50 6.57
N PRO A 83 20.31 -4.87 7.68
CA PRO A 83 21.60 -4.28 8.03
C PRO A 83 22.73 -4.67 7.06
N ARG A 84 22.43 -5.47 6.02
CA ARG A 84 23.38 -5.91 4.99
C ARG A 84 22.95 -5.39 3.61
N GLY A 85 23.12 -4.09 3.40
CA GLY A 85 23.28 -3.54 2.05
C GLY A 85 24.51 -4.09 1.34
#